data_AF-A0A2M6YML8-F1
#
_entry.id   AF-A0A2M6YML8-F1
#
_cell.length_a   1.000
_cell.length_b   1.000
_cell.length_c   1.000
_cell.angle_alpha   90.00
_cell.angle_beta   90.00
_cell.angle_gamma   90.00
#
_symmetry.space_group_name_H-M   'P 1'
#
loop_
_entity.id
_entity.type
_entity.pdbx_description
1 polymer ?
#
loop_
_entity_poly.entity_id
_entity_poly.type
_entity_poly.pdbx_seq_one_letter_code
_entity_poly.pdbx_strand_id
1 'polypeptide(L)' 'MRLVARLGGYLGRKNDPPPGHQLMWHDYSYLQLMCEGFSLSGG' A
#
# COMPACT_ATOMS: atom_id res chain seq x y z
N MET A 1 -1.45 -9.10 2.72
CA MET A 1 -1.71 -7.80 3.37
C MET A 1 -0.46 -7.00 3.76
N ARG A 2 0.71 -7.60 4.09
CA ARG A 2 1.89 -6.83 4.53
C ARG A 2 2.55 -5.94 3.46
N LEU A 3 2.55 -6.34 2.19
CA LEU A 3 3.17 -5.56 1.11
C LEU A 3 2.42 -4.25 0.83
N VAL A 4 1.09 -4.34 0.74
CA VAL A 4 0.22 -3.17 0.56
C VAL A 4 0.34 -2.22 1.75
N ALA A 5 0.26 -2.73 2.98
CA ALA A 5 0.42 -1.90 4.18
C ALA A 5 1.76 -1.13 4.21
N ARG A 6 2.85 -1.72 3.68
CA ARG A 6 4.15 -1.04 3.61
C ARG A 6 4.15 0.16 2.66
N LEU A 7 3.29 0.16 1.64
CA LEU A 7 3.12 1.31 0.74
C LEU A 7 2.51 2.51 1.48
N GLY A 8 1.66 2.27 2.49
CA GLY A 8 1.13 3.30 3.38
C GLY A 8 2.02 3.70 4.54
N GLY A 9 3.27 3.21 4.59
CA GLY A 9 4.18 3.49 5.70
C GLY A 9 4.00 2.58 6.92
N TYR A 10 3.32 1.44 6.79
CA TYR A 10 3.31 0.43 7.85
C TYR A 10 4.69 -0.23 7.96
N LEU A 11 5.45 0.17 8.97
CA LEU A 11 6.81 -0.30 9.22
C LEU A 11 6.83 -1.64 9.96
N GLY A 12 5.72 -2.04 10.58
CA GLY A 12 5.62 -3.28 11.35
C GLY A 12 6.47 -3.24 12.62
N ARG A 13 6.62 -2.06 13.23
CA ARG A 13 7.28 -1.90 14.53
C ARG A 13 6.46 -2.61 15.61
N LYS A 14 7.12 -2.97 16.71
CA LYS A 14 6.50 -3.71 17.82
C LYS A 14 5.24 -3.04 18.39
N ASN A 15 5.12 -1.72 18.26
CA ASN A 15 3.97 -0.92 18.72
C ASN A 15 3.11 -0.37 17.57
N ASP A 16 3.38 -0.71 16.31
CA ASP A 16 2.48 -0.30 15.23
C ASP A 16 1.17 -1.11 15.38
N PRO A 17 -0.01 -0.46 15.41
CA PRO A 17 -1.28 -1.17 15.45
C PRO A 17 -1.44 -2.01 14.18
N PRO A 18 -2.10 -3.18 14.25
CA PRO A 18 -2.28 -4.05 13.09
C PRO A 18 -2.91 -3.26 11.93
N PRO A 19 -2.52 -3.54 10.66
CA PRO A 19 -3.02 -2.81 9.50
C PRO A 19 -4.55 -2.85 9.46
N GLY A 20 -5.18 -1.70 9.74
CA GLY A 20 -6.64 -1.58 9.78
C GLY A 20 -7.23 -1.42 8.38
N HIS A 21 -8.54 -1.66 8.25
CA HIS A 21 -9.25 -1.57 6.97
C HIS A 21 -9.00 -0.25 6.23
N GLN A 22 -9.03 0.89 6.93
CA GLN A 22 -8.78 2.21 6.31
C GLN A 22 -7.38 2.32 5.70
N LEU A 23 -6.35 1.84 6.39
CA LEU A 23 -4.97 1.81 5.90
C LEU A 23 -4.88 0.93 4.64
N MET A 24 -5.52 -0.25 4.68
CA MET A 24 -5.53 -1.17 3.55
C MET A 24 -6.21 -0.59 2.29
N TRP A 25 -7.31 0.15 2.43
CA TRP A 25 -8.00 0.78 1.30
C TRP A 25 -7.17 1.88 0.66
N HIS A 26 -6.63 2.78 1.48
CA HIS A 26 -5.78 3.88 1.00
C HIS A 26 -4.55 3.35 0.25
N ASP A 27 -3.88 2.35 0.82
CA ASP A 27 -2.67 1.78 0.26
C ASP A 27 -2.94 0.96 -1.00
N TYR A 28 -4.12 0.34 -1.08
CA TYR A 28 -4.55 -0.36 -2.28
C TYR A 28 -4.81 0.61 -3.45
N SER A 29 -5.46 1.75 -3.19
CA SER A 29 -5.65 2.79 -4.20
C SER A 29 -4.32 3.35 -4.70
N TYR A 30 -3.36 3.54 -3.80
CA TYR A 30 -2.01 4.00 -4.14
C TYR A 30 -1.26 2.97 -5.01
N LEU A 31 -1.37 1.68 -4.67
CA LEU A 31 -0.82 0.60 -5.47
C LEU A 31 -1.44 0.56 -6.88
N GLN A 32 -2.76 0.71 -7.00
CA GLN A 32 -3.42 0.76 -8.32
C GLN A 32 -2.89 1.90 -9.18
N LEU A 33 -2.72 3.10 -8.60
CA LEU A 33 -2.19 4.25 -9.30
C LEU A 33 -0.76 4.00 -9.84
N MET A 34 0.10 3.37 -9.03
CA MET A 34 1.46 3.03 -9.48
C MET A 34 1.46 1.99 -10.60
N CYS A 35 0.63 0.96 -10.50
CA CYS A 35 0.47 -0.05 -11.55
C CYS A 35 -0.05 0.55 -12.85
N GLU A 36 -0.99 1.50 -12.76
CA GLU A 36 -1.53 2.21 -13.91
C GLU A 36 -0.47 3.09 -14.57
N GLY A 37 0.29 3.86 -13.80
CA GLY A 37 1.44 4.64 -14.31
C GLY A 37 2.50 3.77 -14.99
N PHE A 38 2.85 2.62 -14.39
CA PHE A 38 3.82 1.67 -14.97
C PHE A 38 3.33 1.06 -16.28
N SER A 39 2.04 0.70 -16.34
CA SER A 39 1.42 0.15 -17.55
C SER A 39 1.37 1.18 -18.68
N LEU A 40 1.10 2.44 -18.34
CA LEU A 40 1.09 3.56 -19.29
C LEU A 40 2.49 3.94 -19.77
N SER A 41 3.54 3.69 -18.98
CA SER A 41 4.93 3.96 -19.39
C SER A 41 5.53 2.90 -20.33
N GLY A 42 4.77 1.84 -20.65
CA GLY A 42 5.16 0.86 -21.66
C GLY A 42 5.77 -0.45 -21.13
N GLY A 43 5.77 -0.69 -19.81
CA GLY A 43 6.04 -2.00 -19.18
C GLY A 43 7.37 -2.66 -19.48
#